data_AF-A0A2V6DD17-F1
#
_entry.id   AF-A0A2V6DD17-F1
#
_cell.length_a   1.000
_cell.length_b   1.000
_cell.length_c   1.000
_cell.angle_alpha   90.00
_cell.angle_beta   90.00
_cell.angle_gamma   90.00
#
_symmetry.space_group_name_H-M   'P 1'
#
loop_
_entity.id
_entity.type
_entity.pdbx_description
1 polymer ?
#
loop_
_entity_poly.entity_id
_entity_poly.type
_entity_poly.pdbx_seq_one_letter_code
_entity_poly.pdbx_strand_id
1 'polypeptide(L)'
;WFSEAPPGAERLRTIAKARAGRQGVRIRPVNLKDMVGEGQRIRAIYNQAWEKNWGFVPFTEAEMDHMAKEMKPLLVPPGTLIAEIGDEPVGFV
;
A
#
# COMPACT_ATOMS: atom_id res chain seq x y z
N TRP A 1 -7.14 10.89 17.93
CA TRP A 1 -7.06 9.46 17.61
C TRP A 1 -5.79 9.07 16.85
N PHE A 2 -5.13 9.98 16.10
CA PHE A 2 -3.70 9.87 15.77
C PHE A 2 -3.07 11.27 15.76
N SER A 3 -2.55 11.76 16.89
CA SER A 3 -1.93 13.10 16.91
C SER A 3 -0.45 13.11 17.29
N GLU A 4 0.13 12.01 17.77
CA GLU A 4 1.58 11.96 18.01
C GLU A 4 2.17 10.61 17.61
N ALA A 5 3.29 10.67 16.89
CA ALA A 5 4.03 9.48 16.51
C ALA A 5 4.67 8.87 17.77
N PRO A 6 4.65 7.53 17.94
CA PRO A 6 5.16 6.89 19.15
C PRO A 6 6.66 7.15 19.33
N PRO A 7 7.17 7.18 20.58
CA PRO A 7 8.60 7.28 20.85
C PRO A 7 9.37 6.20 20.07
N GLY A 8 10.24 6.63 19.15
CA GLY A 8 11.01 5.74 18.26
C GLY A 8 10.58 5.73 16.79
N ALA A 9 9.48 6.38 16.42
CA ALA A 9 9.03 6.47 15.03
C ALA A 9 10.08 7.11 14.10
N GLU A 10 10.77 8.16 14.55
CA GLU A 10 11.86 8.80 13.77
C GLU A 10 13.06 7.87 13.52
N ARG A 11 13.44 7.08 14.52
CA ARG A 11 14.51 6.08 14.38
C ARG A 11 14.10 4.97 13.41
N LEU A 12 12.86 4.48 13.51
CA LEU A 12 12.29 3.50 12.59
C LEU A 12 12.24 4.04 11.17
N ARG A 13 11.80 5.29 10.96
CA ARG A 13 11.80 5.96 9.65
C ARG A 13 13.20 6.02 9.04
N THR A 14 14.20 6.38 9.85
CA THR A 14 15.59 6.47 9.39
C THR A 14 16.12 5.10 8.95
N ILE A 15 15.90 4.05 9.75
CA ILE A 15 16.33 2.69 9.41
C ILE A 15 15.57 2.16 8.19
N ALA A 16 14.26 2.38 8.12
CA ALA A 16 13.42 1.97 7.01
C ALA A 16 13.89 2.63 5.70
N LYS A 17 14.15 3.94 5.72
CA LYS A 17 14.67 4.68 4.55
C LYS A 17 16.04 4.15 4.11
N ALA A 18 16.95 3.89 5.06
CA ALA A 18 18.29 3.38 4.78
C ALA A 18 18.32 1.93 4.28
N ARG A 19 17.36 1.09 4.67
CA ARG A 19 17.22 -0.28 4.15
C ARG A 19 16.50 -0.30 2.80
N ALA A 20 15.43 0.47 2.66
CA ALA A 20 14.67 0.57 1.42
C ALA A 20 15.58 0.97 0.26
N GLY A 21 16.42 2.00 0.44
CA GLY A 21 17.38 2.43 -0.59
C GLY A 21 18.41 1.37 -0.98
N ARG A 22 18.84 0.50 -0.06
CA ARG A 22 19.80 -0.59 -0.35
C ARG A 22 19.16 -1.76 -1.12
N GLN A 23 17.86 -1.95 -0.96
CA GLN A 23 17.09 -3.04 -1.57
C GLN A 23 16.33 -2.59 -2.83
N GLY A 24 16.50 -1.34 -3.26
CA GLY A 24 15.77 -0.79 -4.40
C GLY A 24 14.27 -0.57 -4.14
N VAL A 25 13.85 -0.56 -2.87
CA VAL A 25 12.46 -0.35 -2.49
C VAL A 25 12.14 1.14 -2.52
N ARG A 26 11.13 1.51 -3.31
CA ARG A 26 10.51 2.83 -3.33
C ARG A 26 9.22 2.79 -2.51
N ILE A 27 9.17 3.55 -1.41
CA ILE A 27 7.95 3.77 -0.63
C ILE A 27 7.39 5.13 -1.02
N ARG A 28 6.13 5.18 -1.44
CA ARG A 28 5.45 6.41 -1.86
C ARG A 28 4.01 6.45 -1.36
N PRO A 29 3.44 7.65 -1.15
CA PRO A 29 2.01 7.77 -0.93
C PRO A 29 1.21 7.32 -2.16
N VAL A 30 -0.04 6.94 -1.93
CA VAL A 30 -0.97 6.62 -3.01
C VAL A 30 -1.20 7.81 -3.94
N ASN A 31 -1.30 7.54 -5.24
CA ASN A 31 -1.65 8.56 -6.22
C ASN A 31 -3.17 8.73 -6.36
N LEU A 32 -3.75 9.70 -5.65
CA LEU A 32 -5.21 9.96 -5.71
C LEU A 32 -5.73 10.38 -7.10
N LYS A 33 -4.84 10.72 -8.04
CA LYS A 33 -5.20 11.01 -9.43
C LYS A 33 -5.37 9.73 -10.27
N ASP A 34 -4.79 8.62 -9.83
CA ASP A 34 -4.79 7.32 -10.52
C ASP A 34 -5.32 6.21 -9.60
N MET A 35 -6.53 6.38 -9.08
CA MET A 35 -7.10 5.39 -8.14
C MET A 35 -7.27 4.00 -8.74
N VAL A 36 -7.47 3.91 -10.06
CA VAL A 36 -7.60 2.63 -10.77
C VAL A 36 -6.25 1.90 -10.74
N GLY A 37 -5.17 2.56 -11.16
CA GLY A 37 -3.83 1.97 -11.13
C GLY A 37 -3.39 1.58 -9.71
N GLU A 38 -3.69 2.43 -8.72
CA GLU A 38 -3.38 2.14 -7.32
C GLU A 38 -4.20 0.95 -6.78
N GLY A 39 -5.48 0.87 -7.14
CA GLY A 39 -6.34 -0.27 -6.81
C GLY A 39 -5.80 -1.58 -7.37
N GLN A 40 -5.36 -1.59 -8.63
CA GLN A 40 -4.78 -2.79 -9.26
C GLN A 40 -3.48 -3.24 -8.59
N ARG A 41 -2.61 -2.31 -8.19
CA ARG A 41 -1.40 -2.63 -7.41
C ARG A 41 -1.75 -3.26 -6.06
N ILE A 42 -2.74 -2.71 -5.35
CA ILE A 42 -3.21 -3.23 -4.06
C ILE A 42 -3.85 -4.61 -4.23
N ARG A 43 -4.67 -4.82 -5.27
CA ARG A 43 -5.29 -6.11 -5.59
C ARG A 43 -4.26 -7.20 -5.82
N ALA A 44 -3.21 -6.89 -6.58
CA ALA A 44 -2.13 -7.82 -6.86
C ALA A 44 -1.47 -8.30 -5.55
N ILE A 45 -1.06 -7.35 -4.68
CA ILE A 45 -0.46 -7.67 -3.39
C ILE A 45 -1.43 -8.46 -2.51
N TYR A 46 -2.69 -8.00 -2.39
CA TYR A 46 -3.69 -8.61 -1.52
C TYR A 46 -3.96 -10.06 -1.92
N ASN A 47 -4.24 -10.30 -3.21
CA ASN A 47 -4.55 -11.63 -3.69
C ASN A 47 -3.35 -12.57 -3.53
N GLN A 48 -2.14 -12.14 -3.88
CA GLN A 48 -0.94 -12.95 -3.70
C GLN A 48 -0.65 -13.27 -2.23
N ALA A 49 -0.85 -12.31 -1.33
CA ALA A 49 -0.59 -12.51 0.09
C ALA A 49 -1.63 -13.41 0.77
N TRP A 50 -2.87 -13.42 0.28
CA TRP A 50 -3.99 -14.14 0.91
C TRP A 50 -4.41 -15.42 0.18
N GLU A 51 -3.90 -15.73 -1.01
CA GLU A 51 -4.31 -16.89 -1.82
C GLU A 51 -4.24 -18.23 -1.09
N LYS A 52 -3.34 -18.36 -0.11
CA LYS A 52 -3.11 -19.60 0.65
C LYS A 52 -3.94 -19.70 1.93
N ASN A 53 -4.78 -18.69 2.20
CA ASN A 53 -5.65 -18.67 3.36
C ASN A 53 -6.93 -19.46 3.09
N TRP A 54 -7.38 -20.25 4.07
CA TRP A 54 -8.59 -21.06 3.94
C TRP A 54 -9.82 -20.18 3.69
N GLY A 55 -10.62 -20.55 2.68
CA GLY A 55 -11.83 -19.81 2.32
C GLY A 55 -11.57 -18.47 1.62
N PHE A 56 -10.34 -18.23 1.17
CA PHE A 56 -10.01 -17.03 0.41
C PHE A 56 -10.76 -16.98 -0.92
N VAL A 57 -11.30 -15.80 -1.23
CA VAL A 57 -11.90 -15.47 -2.52
C VAL A 57 -11.10 -14.31 -3.11
N PRO A 58 -10.50 -14.47 -4.31
CA PRO A 58 -9.72 -13.42 -4.92
C PRO A 58 -10.60 -12.24 -5.34
N PHE A 59 -10.13 -11.02 -5.07
CA PHE A 59 -10.78 -9.82 -5.61
C PHE A 59 -10.68 -9.83 -7.13
N THR A 60 -11.81 -9.64 -7.79
CA THR A 60 -11.87 -9.35 -9.22
C THR A 60 -11.44 -7.91 -9.51
N GLU A 61 -11.17 -7.60 -10.78
CA GLU A 61 -10.83 -6.23 -11.20
C GLU A 61 -11.99 -5.27 -10.94
N ALA A 62 -13.20 -5.67 -11.30
CA ALA A 62 -14.39 -4.84 -11.14
C ALA A 62 -14.71 -4.52 -9.68
N GLU A 63 -14.56 -5.50 -8.77
CA GLU A 63 -14.76 -5.28 -7.34
C GLU A 63 -13.72 -4.32 -6.75
N MET A 64 -12.45 -4.48 -7.13
CA MET A 64 -11.40 -3.58 -6.67
C MET A 64 -11.60 -2.16 -7.19
N ASP A 65 -11.93 -2.01 -8.47
CA ASP A 65 -12.15 -0.68 -9.07
C ASP A 65 -13.33 0.04 -8.40
N HIS A 66 -14.39 -0.70 -8.08
CA HIS A 66 -15.52 -0.18 -7.31
C HIS A 66 -15.09 0.27 -5.91
N MET A 67 -14.40 -0.60 -5.16
CA MET A 67 -13.93 -0.31 -3.80
C MET A 67 -12.94 0.85 -3.76
N ALA A 68 -11.99 0.92 -4.71
CA ALA A 68 -11.02 2.01 -4.80
C ALA A 68 -11.70 3.37 -5.01
N LYS A 69 -12.78 3.40 -5.79
CA LYS A 69 -13.60 4.61 -6.00
C LYS A 69 -14.32 5.03 -4.72
N GLU A 70 -14.93 4.09 -4.00
CA GLU A 70 -15.63 4.36 -2.74
C GLU A 70 -14.68 4.80 -1.61
N MET A 71 -13.48 4.23 -1.56
CA MET A 71 -12.47 4.54 -0.54
C MET A 71 -11.76 5.88 -0.76
N LYS A 72 -11.68 6.36 -2.00
CA LYS A 72 -10.98 7.62 -2.36
C LYS A 72 -11.20 8.79 -1.38
N PRO A 73 -12.43 9.17 -0.97
CA PRO A 73 -12.67 10.27 -0.04
C PRO A 73 -12.13 10.03 1.38
N LEU A 74 -11.86 8.77 1.77
CA LEU A 74 -11.35 8.39 3.09
C LEU A 74 -9.82 8.31 3.15
N LEU A 75 -9.14 8.29 1.99
CA LEU A 75 -7.70 8.12 1.93
C LEU A 75 -6.97 9.40 2.34
N VAL A 76 -6.02 9.25 3.26
CA VAL A 76 -5.12 10.31 3.71
C VAL A 76 -3.73 9.96 3.17
N PRO A 77 -3.22 10.60 2.10
CA PRO A 77 -1.99 10.16 1.43
C PRO A 77 -0.76 9.99 2.34
N PRO A 78 -0.52 10.85 3.35
CA PRO A 78 0.55 10.61 4.33
C PRO A 78 0.42 9.32 5.14
N GLY A 79 -0.78 8.74 5.22
CA GLY A 79 -1.10 7.50 5.93
C GLY A 79 -1.52 6.35 5.03
N THR A 80 -1.45 6.50 3.71
CA THR A 80 -1.74 5.43 2.74
C THR A 80 -0.56 5.30 1.78
N LEU A 81 0.26 4.28 1.96
CA LEU A 81 1.54 4.13 1.28
C LEU A 81 1.60 2.81 0.49
N ILE A 82 2.29 2.85 -0.65
CA ILE A 82 2.65 1.67 -1.44
C ILE A 82 4.17 1.54 -1.46
N ALA A 83 4.65 0.31 -1.31
CA ALA A 83 6.04 -0.08 -1.49
C ALA A 83 6.21 -0.82 -2.83
N GLU A 84 7.21 -0.43 -3.61
CA GLU A 84 7.48 -0.98 -4.95
C GLU A 84 8.97 -1.33 -5.08
N ILE A 85 9.29 -2.41 -5.80
CA ILE A 85 10.66 -2.73 -6.26
C ILE A 85 10.64 -2.68 -7.78
N GLY A 86 11.32 -1.70 -8.36
CA GLY A 86 11.17 -1.38 -9.79
C GLY A 86 9.73 -0.93 -10.09
N ASP A 87 9.02 -1.74 -10.89
CA ASP A 87 7.61 -1.53 -11.25
C ASP A 87 6.66 -2.51 -10.53
N GLU A 88 7.19 -3.41 -9.70
CA GLU A 88 6.41 -4.43 -9.00
C GLU A 88 5.95 -3.92 -7.62
N PRO A 89 4.64 -3.93 -7.33
CA PRO A 89 4.13 -3.57 -6.02
C PRO A 89 4.34 -4.72 -5.02
N VAL A 90 4.98 -4.45 -3.89
CA VAL A 90 5.39 -5.47 -2.91
C VAL A 90 4.78 -5.28 -1.52
N GLY A 91 4.08 -4.17 -1.27
CA GLY A 91 3.40 -3.94 0.00
C GLY A 91 2.56 -2.67 -0.01
N PHE A 92 1.59 -2.60 0.90
CA PHE A 92 0.79 -1.40 1.14
C PHE A 92 0.43 -1.27 2.64
N VAL A 93 0.13 -0.06 3.08
CA VAL A 93 -0.39 0.26 4.42
C VAL A 93 -1.38 1.41 4.35
#